data_AF-A0A1W6E044-F1
#
_entry.id   AF-A0A1W6E044-F1
#
_cell.length_a   1.000
_cell.length_b   1.000
_cell.length_c   1.000
_cell.angle_alpha   90.00
_cell.angle_beta   90.00
_cell.angle_gamma   90.00
#
_symmetry.space_group_name_H-M   'P 1'
#
loop_
_entity.id
_entity.type
_entity.pdbx_description
1 polymer ?
#
loop_
_entity_poly.entity_id
_entity_poly.type
_entity_poly.pdbx_seq_one_letter_code
_entity_poly.pdbx_strand_id
1 'polypeptide(L)'
;MNLFTFFMLTAMFILLLPIIMSNTQLYKNNLYPHYVKTTISYAFIISMIPAMMFVSSGQETIVSNWHWLSIQTLKLSLSFKLDYFSIIFIPVALFVTWSIMEFSMWYMHTDPYVNRFFKYLLMFLITMMILVTANNLFQLFIGWEGVGIMSFLLIGWWYGRADANTAALQAILYNRIGDVGFITAMAWFLANMNAWDFQQIFI
;
A
#
# COMPACT_ATOMS: atom_id res chain seq x y z
N MET A 1 -18.16 -16.52 -3.35
CA MET A 1 -17.55 -15.28 -3.91
C MET A 1 -17.58 -14.10 -2.93
N ASN A 2 -18.73 -13.71 -2.36
CA ASN A 2 -18.82 -12.51 -1.51
C ASN A 2 -17.92 -12.52 -0.26
N LEU A 3 -17.69 -13.69 0.34
CA LEU A 3 -16.89 -13.81 1.57
C LEU A 3 -15.42 -13.44 1.33
N PHE A 4 -14.86 -13.87 0.20
CA PHE A 4 -13.46 -13.62 -0.18
C PHE A 4 -13.20 -12.13 -0.38
N THR A 5 -14.04 -11.49 -1.20
CA THR A 5 -13.94 -10.04 -1.47
C THR A 5 -14.21 -9.21 -0.23
N PHE A 6 -15.17 -9.62 0.61
CA PHE A 6 -15.46 -8.97 1.90
C PHE A 6 -14.26 -9.00 2.85
N PHE A 7 -13.62 -10.16 3.04
CA PHE A 7 -12.46 -10.26 3.94
C PHE A 7 -11.25 -9.49 3.42
N MET A 8 -10.98 -9.50 2.10
CA MET A 8 -9.88 -8.71 1.55
C MET A 8 -10.12 -7.20 1.68
N LEU A 9 -11.33 -6.73 1.35
CA LEU A 9 -11.65 -5.31 1.49
C LEU A 9 -11.61 -4.88 2.96
N THR A 10 -12.13 -5.68 3.89
CA THR A 10 -12.08 -5.36 5.32
C THR A 10 -10.65 -5.31 5.85
N ALA A 11 -9.77 -6.22 5.44
CA ALA A 11 -8.34 -6.15 5.79
C ALA A 11 -7.71 -4.82 5.35
N MET A 12 -8.02 -4.36 4.13
CA MET A 12 -7.52 -3.07 3.62
C MET A 12 -8.13 -1.87 4.34
N PHE A 13 -9.43 -1.88 4.60
CA PHE A 13 -10.12 -0.79 5.28
C PHE A 13 -9.67 -0.61 6.74
N ILE A 14 -9.35 -1.69 7.45
CA ILE A 14 -8.90 -1.62 8.84
C ILE A 14 -7.59 -0.82 8.95
N LEU A 15 -6.71 -0.90 7.96
CA LEU A 15 -5.45 -0.15 7.93
C LEU A 15 -5.65 1.36 7.82
N LEU A 16 -6.80 1.83 7.30
CA LEU A 16 -7.11 3.25 7.21
C LEU A 16 -7.55 3.84 8.56
N LEU A 17 -8.04 3.02 9.49
CA LEU A 17 -8.58 3.49 10.78
C LEU A 17 -7.55 4.28 11.62
N PRO A 18 -6.31 3.79 11.82
CA PRO A 18 -5.32 4.55 12.60
C PRO A 18 -4.85 5.83 11.91
N ILE A 19 -4.95 5.92 10.58
CA ILE A 19 -4.64 7.15 9.84
C ILE A 19 -5.74 8.19 10.09
N ILE A 20 -7.01 7.79 9.98
CA ILE A 20 -8.14 8.68 10.26
C ILE A 20 -8.07 9.19 11.71
N MET A 21 -7.76 8.28 12.65
CA MET A 21 -7.62 8.64 14.06
C MET A 21 -6.38 9.48 14.37
N SER A 22 -5.41 9.59 13.44
CA SER A 22 -4.24 10.46 13.64
C SER A 22 -4.59 11.96 13.73
N ASN A 23 -5.75 12.35 13.20
CA ASN A 23 -6.27 13.72 13.31
C ASN A 23 -7.01 14.00 14.63
N THR A 24 -7.17 12.98 15.49
CA THR A 24 -7.93 13.08 16.74
C THR A 24 -7.02 13.10 17.97
N GLN A 25 -7.60 13.33 19.15
CA GLN A 25 -6.88 13.32 20.42
C GLN A 25 -6.16 12.00 20.73
N LEU A 26 -6.60 10.88 20.14
CA LEU A 26 -5.95 9.57 20.29
C LEU A 26 -4.50 9.57 19.83
N TYR A 27 -4.16 10.40 18.84
CA TYR A 27 -2.80 10.55 18.35
C TYR A 27 -1.83 11.16 19.37
N LYS A 28 -2.34 11.96 20.31
CA LYS A 28 -1.50 12.58 21.35
C LYS A 28 -1.19 11.62 22.50
N ASN A 29 -1.83 10.45 22.53
CA ASN A 29 -1.65 9.48 23.59
C ASN A 29 -0.51 8.50 23.26
N ASN A 30 0.21 8.05 24.29
CA ASN A 30 1.30 7.07 24.16
C ASN A 30 0.81 5.68 23.75
N LEU A 31 -0.51 5.45 23.77
CA LEU A 31 -1.14 4.20 23.35
C LEU A 31 -1.29 4.05 21.82
N TYR A 32 -1.01 5.11 21.05
CA TYR A 32 -1.16 5.08 19.60
C TYR A 32 -0.31 3.99 18.90
N PRO A 33 0.97 3.77 19.24
CA PRO A 33 1.77 2.71 18.62
C PRO A 33 1.19 1.31 18.89
N HIS A 34 0.69 1.07 20.11
CA HIS A 34 0.00 -0.18 20.45
C HIS A 34 -1.28 -0.36 19.64
N TYR A 35 -2.05 0.71 19.44
CA TYR A 35 -3.25 0.67 18.60
C TYR A 35 -2.91 0.33 17.14
N VAL A 36 -1.87 0.95 16.57
CA VAL A 36 -1.43 0.63 15.21
C VAL A 36 -0.99 -0.83 15.11
N LYS A 37 -0.20 -1.34 16.07
CA LYS A 37 0.21 -2.75 16.13
C LYS A 37 -0.99 -3.69 16.14
N THR A 38 -1.97 -3.45 17.01
CA THR A 38 -3.14 -4.35 17.13
C THR A 38 -3.98 -4.31 15.86
N THR A 39 -4.16 -3.14 15.22
CA THR A 39 -4.87 -3.06 13.93
C THR A 39 -4.20 -3.87 12.82
N ILE A 40 -2.86 -3.86 12.74
CA ILE A 40 -2.13 -4.68 11.77
C ILE A 40 -2.27 -6.18 12.08
N SER A 41 -2.21 -6.57 13.36
CA SER A 41 -2.43 -7.97 13.75
C SER A 41 -3.84 -8.47 13.39
N TYR A 42 -4.87 -7.64 13.54
CA TYR A 42 -6.22 -7.97 13.09
C TYR A 42 -6.32 -8.04 11.57
N ALA A 43 -5.71 -7.09 10.85
CA ALA A 43 -5.65 -7.13 9.39
C ALA A 43 -4.96 -8.41 8.88
N PHE A 44 -3.87 -8.84 9.53
CA PHE A 44 -3.18 -10.09 9.24
C PHE A 44 -4.10 -11.29 9.40
N ILE A 45 -4.75 -11.44 10.56
CA ILE A 45 -5.66 -12.57 10.83
C ILE A 45 -6.80 -12.61 9.81
N ILE A 46 -7.39 -11.45 9.47
CA ILE A 46 -8.45 -11.36 8.49
C ILE A 46 -7.95 -11.74 7.09
N SER A 47 -6.74 -11.30 6.71
CA SER A 47 -6.14 -11.61 5.40
C SER A 47 -5.76 -13.09 5.22
N MET A 48 -5.58 -13.83 6.30
CA MET A 48 -5.31 -15.28 6.22
C MET A 48 -6.52 -16.07 5.73
N ILE A 49 -7.75 -15.59 5.97
CA ILE A 49 -8.98 -16.26 5.52
C ILE A 49 -9.04 -16.35 3.98
N PRO A 50 -8.94 -15.24 3.21
CA PRO A 50 -8.92 -15.30 1.76
C PRO A 50 -7.70 -16.06 1.23
N ALA A 51 -6.53 -16.01 1.89
CA ALA A 51 -5.39 -16.82 1.50
C ALA A 51 -5.67 -18.33 1.59
N MET A 52 -6.29 -18.80 2.67
CA MET A 52 -6.69 -20.21 2.81
C MET A 52 -7.78 -20.62 1.82
N MET A 53 -8.74 -19.73 1.54
CA MET A 53 -9.77 -19.97 0.51
C MET A 53 -9.16 -20.08 -0.88
N PHE A 54 -8.14 -19.29 -1.18
CA PHE A 54 -7.43 -19.34 -2.45
C PHE A 54 -6.66 -20.65 -2.61
N VAL A 55 -5.97 -21.14 -1.58
CA VAL A 55 -5.26 -22.43 -1.63
C VAL A 55 -6.22 -23.60 -1.86
N SER A 56 -7.45 -23.56 -1.32
CA SER A 56 -8.42 -24.64 -1.48
C SER A 56 -9.17 -24.63 -2.80
N SER A 57 -9.48 -23.46 -3.35
CA SER A 57 -10.37 -23.31 -4.51
C SER A 57 -9.70 -22.71 -5.76
N GLY A 58 -8.49 -22.16 -5.64
CA GLY A 58 -7.81 -21.45 -6.72
C GLY A 58 -8.55 -20.23 -7.23
N GLN A 59 -9.50 -19.69 -6.46
CA GLN A 59 -10.41 -18.65 -6.95
C GLN A 59 -9.72 -17.27 -7.00
N GLU A 60 -9.51 -16.74 -8.20
CA GLU A 60 -9.09 -15.36 -8.42
C GLU A 60 -10.31 -14.46 -8.66
N THR A 61 -10.24 -13.20 -8.22
CA THR A 61 -11.34 -12.25 -8.43
C THR A 61 -10.84 -10.86 -8.71
N ILE A 62 -11.58 -10.14 -9.55
CA ILE A 62 -11.34 -8.72 -9.81
C ILE A 62 -12.54 -7.95 -9.28
N VAL A 63 -12.25 -6.96 -8.45
CA VAL A 63 -13.24 -6.17 -7.73
C VAL A 63 -13.17 -4.74 -8.25
N SER A 64 -14.06 -4.37 -9.16
CA SER A 64 -14.23 -3.00 -9.64
C SER A 64 -15.28 -2.27 -8.80
N ASN A 65 -14.85 -1.53 -7.78
CA ASN A 65 -15.78 -0.94 -6.81
C ASN A 65 -16.28 0.45 -7.21
N TRP A 66 -15.42 1.27 -7.82
CA TRP A 66 -15.75 2.67 -8.03
C TRP A 66 -15.30 3.16 -9.39
N HIS A 67 -16.25 3.57 -10.24
CA HIS A 67 -15.93 4.27 -11.47
C HIS A 67 -15.45 5.67 -11.12
N TRP A 68 -14.20 5.99 -11.44
CA TRP A 68 -13.56 7.22 -11.03
C TRP A 68 -13.72 8.33 -12.07
N LEU A 69 -13.32 8.08 -13.32
CA LEU A 69 -13.38 9.06 -14.39
C LEU A 69 -13.53 8.37 -15.75
N SER A 70 -14.30 8.95 -16.65
CA SER A 70 -14.36 8.55 -18.06
C SER A 70 -13.76 9.66 -18.93
N ILE A 71 -12.68 9.37 -19.64
CA ILE A 71 -12.07 10.27 -20.63
C ILE A 71 -12.32 9.66 -22.01
N GLN A 72 -13.28 10.23 -22.76
CA GLN A 72 -13.69 9.72 -24.07
C GLN A 72 -14.01 8.22 -24.05
N THR A 73 -13.11 7.38 -24.56
CA THR A 73 -13.22 5.91 -24.60
C THR A 73 -12.63 5.21 -23.39
N LEU A 74 -11.77 5.89 -22.61
CA LEU A 74 -11.05 5.31 -21.49
C LEU A 74 -11.85 5.46 -20.19
N LYS A 75 -12.19 4.34 -19.55
CA LYS A 75 -12.90 4.31 -18.28
C LYS A 75 -11.94 3.93 -17.16
N LEU A 76 -11.58 4.91 -16.33
CA LEU A 76 -10.80 4.67 -15.12
C LEU A 76 -11.72 4.25 -13.98
N SER A 77 -11.52 3.04 -13.48
CA SER A 77 -12.15 2.58 -12.25
C SER A 77 -11.09 2.26 -11.20
N LEU A 78 -11.46 2.38 -9.93
CA LEU A 78 -10.70 1.81 -8.82
C LEU A 78 -11.03 0.32 -8.77
N SER A 79 -10.08 -0.49 -9.24
CA SER A 79 -10.26 -1.94 -9.39
C SER A 79 -9.10 -2.69 -8.75
N PHE A 80 -9.47 -3.61 -7.86
CA PHE A 80 -8.53 -4.47 -7.15
C PHE A 80 -8.45 -5.83 -7.83
N LYS A 81 -7.24 -6.23 -8.20
CA LYS A 81 -6.93 -7.54 -8.75
C LYS A 81 -6.45 -8.45 -7.63
N LEU A 82 -7.24 -9.48 -7.33
CA LEU A 82 -6.96 -10.47 -6.29
C LEU A 82 -6.53 -11.78 -6.95
N ASP A 83 -5.29 -11.81 -7.42
CA ASP A 83 -4.62 -12.97 -8.03
C ASP A 83 -3.69 -13.65 -7.02
N TYR A 84 -3.14 -14.81 -7.41
CA TYR A 84 -2.07 -15.53 -6.71
C TYR A 84 -1.03 -14.61 -6.04
N PHE A 85 -0.46 -13.66 -6.80
CA PHE A 85 0.59 -12.76 -6.31
C PHE A 85 0.11 -11.89 -5.14
N SER A 86 -1.06 -11.27 -5.30
CA SER A 86 -1.60 -10.36 -4.29
C SER A 86 -2.02 -11.11 -3.01
N ILE A 87 -2.67 -12.27 -3.17
CA ILE A 87 -3.25 -13.04 -2.07
C ILE A 87 -2.17 -13.61 -1.17
N ILE A 88 -1.03 -14.01 -1.74
CA ILE A 88 0.11 -14.52 -0.97
C ILE A 88 0.95 -13.38 -0.39
N PHE A 89 1.15 -12.30 -1.15
CA PHE A 89 1.98 -11.19 -0.69
C PHE A 89 1.36 -10.43 0.49
N ILE A 90 0.04 -10.22 0.49
CA ILE A 90 -0.65 -9.44 1.52
C ILE A 90 -0.42 -9.98 2.94
N PRO A 91 -0.68 -11.27 3.25
CA PRO A 91 -0.43 -11.82 4.59
C PRO A 91 1.06 -11.76 4.98
N VAL A 92 1.97 -12.00 4.03
CA VAL A 92 3.42 -11.93 4.27
C VAL A 92 3.83 -10.51 4.65
N ALA A 93 3.38 -9.50 3.90
CA ALA A 93 3.67 -8.10 4.19
C ALA A 93 3.09 -7.68 5.54
N LEU A 94 1.86 -8.08 5.87
CA LEU A 94 1.22 -7.80 7.15
C LEU A 94 1.92 -8.49 8.32
N PHE A 95 2.41 -9.72 8.13
CA PHE A 95 3.17 -10.44 9.16
C PHE A 95 4.50 -9.76 9.45
N VAL A 96 5.29 -9.47 8.42
CA VAL A 96 6.59 -8.80 8.56
C VAL A 96 6.42 -7.42 9.19
N THR A 97 5.42 -6.65 8.74
CA THR A 97 5.17 -5.32 9.28
C THR A 97 4.67 -5.35 10.72
N TRP A 98 3.89 -6.36 11.12
CA TRP A 98 3.54 -6.56 12.52
C TRP A 98 4.80 -6.75 13.40
N SER A 99 5.76 -7.59 12.96
CA SER A 99 7.03 -7.76 13.67
C SER A 99 7.86 -6.48 13.71
N ILE A 100 7.92 -5.71 12.61
CA ILE A 100 8.62 -4.41 12.56
C ILE A 100 7.96 -3.39 13.50
N MET A 101 6.63 -3.37 13.58
CA MET A 101 5.91 -2.49 14.50
C MET A 101 6.21 -2.84 15.97
N GLU A 102 6.30 -4.13 16.30
CA GLU A 102 6.70 -4.56 17.63
C GLU A 102 8.14 -4.17 17.97
N PHE A 103 9.07 -4.42 17.06
CA PHE A 103 10.46 -4.02 17.22
C PHE A 103 10.62 -2.49 17.36
N SER A 104 9.92 -1.71 16.53
CA SER A 104 10.05 -0.25 16.53
C SER A 104 9.47 0.42 17.77
N MET A 105 8.49 -0.19 18.46
CA MET A 105 8.02 0.32 19.75
C MET A 105 9.14 0.29 20.81
N TRP A 106 9.97 -0.75 20.80
CA TRP A 106 11.12 -0.84 21.68
C TRP A 106 12.27 0.05 21.19
N TYR A 107 12.60 -0.01 19.90
CA TYR A 107 13.74 0.70 19.32
C TYR A 107 13.60 2.24 19.36
N MET A 108 12.40 2.77 19.08
CA MET A 108 12.13 4.21 19.04
C MET A 108 11.54 4.76 20.35
N HIS A 109 11.54 4.01 21.45
CA HIS A 109 10.88 4.40 22.70
C HIS A 109 11.32 5.77 23.25
N THR A 110 12.53 6.21 22.93
CA THR A 110 13.10 7.48 23.39
C THR A 110 12.76 8.68 22.50
N ASP A 111 12.24 8.47 21.29
CA ASP A 111 11.95 9.54 20.33
C ASP A 111 10.62 10.23 20.69
N PRO A 112 10.56 11.56 20.87
CA PRO A 112 9.29 12.26 21.13
C PRO A 112 8.28 12.15 19.98
N TYR A 113 8.72 11.82 18.75
CA TYR A 113 7.86 11.78 17.56
C TYR A 113 7.48 10.36 17.11
N VAL A 114 7.53 9.35 18.00
CA VAL A 114 7.18 7.94 17.69
C VAL A 114 5.84 7.84 16.93
N ASN A 115 4.80 8.56 17.35
CA ASN A 115 3.49 8.45 16.73
C ASN A 115 3.50 8.88 15.25
N ARG A 116 4.36 9.82 14.86
CA ARG A 116 4.55 10.22 13.46
C ARG A 116 5.31 9.15 12.67
N PHE A 117 6.30 8.51 13.27
CA PHE A 117 7.02 7.38 12.67
C PHE A 117 6.07 6.22 12.36
N PHE A 118 5.24 5.81 13.32
CA PHE A 118 4.24 4.75 13.13
C PHE A 118 3.20 5.12 12.05
N LYS A 119 2.82 6.41 11.96
CA LYS A 119 1.94 6.89 10.89
C LYS A 119 2.59 6.75 9.51
N TYR A 120 3.86 7.11 9.35
CA TYR A 120 4.57 6.97 8.09
C TYR A 120 4.79 5.50 7.72
N LEU A 121 5.11 4.63 8.67
CA LEU A 121 5.23 3.20 8.43
C LEU A 121 3.89 2.58 7.99
N LEU A 122 2.79 2.97 8.63
CA LEU A 122 1.45 2.55 8.22
C LEU A 122 1.08 3.07 6.83
N MET A 123 1.43 4.33 6.51
CA MET A 123 1.17 4.91 5.20
C MET A 123 1.97 4.21 4.10
N PHE A 124 3.23 3.86 4.37
CA PHE A 124 4.06 3.02 3.50
C PHE A 124 3.40 1.67 3.22
N LEU A 125 2.88 1.02 4.26
CA LEU A 125 2.17 -0.25 4.14
C LEU A 125 0.94 -0.10 3.25
N ILE A 126 0.11 0.92 3.45
CA ILE A 126 -1.09 1.14 2.62
C ILE A 126 -0.73 1.40 1.16
N THR A 127 0.29 2.22 0.89
CA THR A 127 0.72 2.45 -0.50
C THR A 127 1.24 1.17 -1.15
N MET A 128 1.91 0.30 -0.40
CA MET A 128 2.35 -1.00 -0.89
C MET A 128 1.17 -1.94 -1.18
N MET A 129 0.14 -1.92 -0.34
CA MET A 129 -1.07 -2.71 -0.56
C MET A 129 -1.83 -2.25 -1.80
N ILE A 130 -1.94 -0.93 -2.04
CA ILE A 130 -2.52 -0.36 -3.27
C ILE A 130 -1.73 -0.80 -4.50
N LEU A 131 -0.40 -0.78 -4.43
CA LEU A 131 0.49 -1.18 -5.52
C LEU A 131 0.26 -2.64 -5.91
N VAL A 132 0.28 -3.55 -4.93
CA VAL A 132 0.21 -5.00 -5.18
C VAL A 132 -1.19 -5.46 -5.62
N THR A 133 -2.24 -4.72 -5.25
CA THR A 133 -3.62 -5.05 -5.62
C THR A 133 -4.13 -4.28 -6.84
N ALA A 134 -3.31 -3.43 -7.45
CA ALA A 134 -3.75 -2.61 -8.59
C ALA A 134 -4.06 -3.46 -9.83
N ASN A 135 -5.25 -3.28 -10.41
CA ASN A 135 -5.58 -3.85 -11.72
C ASN A 135 -5.24 -2.92 -12.91
N ASN A 136 -5.07 -1.63 -12.65
CA ASN A 136 -4.90 -0.62 -13.69
C ASN A 136 -3.53 0.05 -13.51
N LEU A 137 -2.86 0.35 -14.62
CA LEU A 137 -1.53 1.00 -14.60
C LEU A 137 -1.53 2.30 -13.82
N PHE A 138 -2.62 3.07 -13.86
CA PHE A 138 -2.75 4.31 -13.11
C PHE A 138 -2.77 4.08 -11.59
N GLN A 139 -3.54 3.08 -11.11
CA GLN A 139 -3.56 2.75 -9.69
C GLN A 139 -2.20 2.20 -9.22
N LEU A 140 -1.53 1.44 -10.07
CA LEU A 140 -0.19 0.95 -9.79
C LEU A 140 0.81 2.11 -9.67
N PHE A 141 0.72 3.12 -10.55
CA PHE A 141 1.53 4.33 -10.48
C PHE A 141 1.30 5.13 -9.18
N ILE A 142 0.05 5.24 -8.72
CA ILE A 142 -0.24 5.86 -7.41
C ILE A 142 0.47 5.11 -6.28
N GLY A 143 0.40 3.79 -6.26
CA GLY A 143 1.08 2.97 -5.27
C GLY A 143 2.61 3.12 -5.34
N TRP A 144 3.15 3.12 -6.56
CA TRP A 144 4.58 3.27 -6.86
C TRP A 144 5.15 4.58 -6.30
N GLU A 145 4.54 5.71 -6.66
CA GLU A 145 4.89 7.04 -6.16
C GLU A 145 4.74 7.15 -4.64
N GLY A 146 3.65 6.58 -4.10
CA GLY A 146 3.37 6.58 -2.68
C GLY A 146 4.48 5.90 -1.88
N VAL A 147 4.92 4.71 -2.32
CA VAL A 147 6.05 3.98 -1.72
C VAL A 147 7.33 4.80 -1.84
N GLY A 148 7.57 5.44 -3.00
CA GLY A 148 8.73 6.31 -3.22
C GLY A 148 8.80 7.49 -2.23
N ILE A 149 7.70 8.23 -2.05
CA ILE A 149 7.65 9.38 -1.13
C ILE A 149 7.77 8.93 0.34
N MET A 150 7.10 7.83 0.72
CA MET A 150 7.20 7.32 2.09
C MET A 150 8.62 6.83 2.41
N SER A 151 9.31 6.20 1.45
CA SER A 151 10.71 5.80 1.62
C SER A 151 11.63 6.99 1.90
N PHE A 152 11.43 8.12 1.20
CA PHE A 152 12.17 9.36 1.43
C PHE A 152 11.97 9.92 2.83
N LEU A 153 10.71 9.97 3.30
CA LEU A 153 10.39 10.48 4.63
C LEU A 153 10.96 9.60 5.74
N LEU A 154 10.99 8.28 5.55
CA LEU A 154 11.52 7.33 6.53
C LEU A 154 13.06 7.30 6.55
N ILE A 155 13.72 7.36 5.39
CA ILE A 155 15.20 7.46 5.32
C ILE A 155 15.66 8.80 5.89
N GLY A 156 14.98 9.89 5.53
CA GLY A 156 15.25 11.24 6.01
C GLY A 156 14.68 11.55 7.41
N TRP A 157 14.34 10.54 8.22
CA TRP A 157 13.70 10.74 9.53
C TRP A 157 14.52 11.69 10.43
N TRP A 158 15.83 11.47 10.51
CA TRP A 158 16.75 12.36 11.22
C TRP A 158 17.26 13.46 10.29
N TYR A 159 16.38 14.43 10.03
CA TYR A 159 16.59 15.58 9.14
C TYR A 159 17.87 16.41 9.42
N GLY A 160 18.42 16.35 10.64
CA GLY A 160 19.67 17.03 10.99
C GLY A 160 20.95 16.35 10.47
N ARG A 161 20.87 15.08 10.02
CA ARG A 161 22.03 14.36 9.47
C ARG A 161 22.10 14.56 7.96
N ALA A 162 23.16 15.23 7.50
CA ALA A 162 23.37 15.47 6.07
C ALA A 162 23.38 14.16 5.26
N ASP A 163 24.05 13.12 5.76
CA ASP A 163 24.13 11.81 5.10
C ASP A 163 22.73 11.20 4.86
N ALA A 164 21.84 11.27 5.84
CA ALA A 164 20.47 10.76 5.71
C ALA A 164 19.67 11.50 4.63
N ASN A 165 19.82 12.84 4.56
CA ASN A 165 19.14 13.65 3.55
C ASN A 165 19.69 13.37 2.14
N THR A 166 21.01 13.19 2.01
CA THR A 166 21.62 12.82 0.71
C THR A 166 21.18 11.44 0.25
N ALA A 167 21.11 10.46 1.15
CA ALA A 167 20.62 9.12 0.84
C ALA A 167 19.13 9.12 0.45
N ALA A 168 18.30 9.89 1.17
CA ALA A 168 16.88 10.04 0.82
C ALA A 168 16.71 10.67 -0.57
N LEU A 169 17.47 11.72 -0.87
CA LEU A 169 17.43 12.36 -2.19
C LEU A 169 17.91 11.42 -3.31
N GLN A 170 18.97 10.63 -3.05
CA GLN A 170 19.44 9.60 -3.99
C GLN A 170 18.33 8.59 -4.29
N ALA A 171 17.63 8.10 -3.27
CA ALA A 171 16.52 7.16 -3.45
C ALA A 171 15.40 7.75 -4.32
N ILE A 172 15.05 9.04 -4.12
CA ILE A 172 14.06 9.69 -4.98
C ILE A 172 14.55 9.79 -6.43
N LEU A 173 15.82 10.12 -6.64
CA LEU A 173 16.37 10.34 -7.97
C LEU A 173 16.33 9.04 -8.79
N TYR A 174 16.71 7.91 -8.20
CA TYR A 174 16.60 6.61 -8.85
C TYR A 174 15.15 6.21 -9.14
N ASN A 175 14.22 6.46 -8.21
CA ASN A 175 12.80 6.22 -8.45
C ASN A 175 12.28 7.05 -9.64
N ARG A 176 12.68 8.33 -9.72
CA ARG A 176 12.30 9.25 -10.82
C ARG A 176 12.80 8.80 -12.18
N ILE A 177 13.99 8.21 -12.24
CA ILE A 177 14.49 7.59 -13.48
C ILE A 177 13.61 6.40 -13.87
N GLY A 178 13.21 5.58 -12.91
CA GLY A 178 12.24 4.48 -13.12
C GLY A 178 10.88 4.99 -13.61
N ASP A 179 10.40 6.10 -13.08
CA ASP A 179 9.11 6.71 -13.46
C ASP A 179 9.08 7.08 -14.94
N VAL A 180 10.20 7.50 -15.54
CA VAL A 180 10.27 7.77 -16.98
C VAL A 180 9.93 6.51 -17.77
N GLY A 181 10.53 5.37 -17.41
CA GLY A 181 10.20 4.07 -18.02
C GLY A 181 8.73 3.71 -17.81
N PHE A 182 8.22 3.89 -16.59
CA PHE A 182 6.82 3.60 -16.25
C PHE A 182 5.84 4.42 -17.09
N ILE A 183 6.04 5.73 -17.16
CA ILE A 183 5.17 6.66 -17.89
C ILE A 183 5.26 6.40 -19.40
N THR A 184 6.44 6.07 -19.93
CA THR A 184 6.56 5.70 -21.36
C THR A 184 5.75 4.45 -21.69
N ALA A 185 5.74 3.44 -20.81
CA ALA A 185 4.89 2.26 -20.98
C ALA A 185 3.40 2.62 -20.94
N MET A 186 2.98 3.45 -19.97
CA MET A 186 1.58 3.94 -19.90
C MET A 186 1.15 4.69 -21.17
N ALA A 187 2.02 5.53 -21.73
CA ALA A 187 1.76 6.26 -22.96
C ALA A 187 1.67 5.33 -24.17
N TRP A 188 2.52 4.30 -24.23
CA TRP A 188 2.52 3.30 -25.30
C TRP A 188 1.24 2.46 -25.29
N PHE A 189 0.82 1.97 -24.12
CA PHE A 189 -0.44 1.21 -23.99
C PHE A 189 -1.65 2.08 -24.31
N LEU A 190 -1.65 3.35 -23.93
CA LEU A 190 -2.72 4.28 -24.28
C LEU A 190 -2.82 4.48 -25.80
N ALA A 191 -1.70 4.71 -26.48
CA ALA A 191 -1.69 5.01 -27.91
C ALA A 191 -2.12 3.82 -28.78
N ASN A 192 -1.74 2.60 -28.40
CA ASN A 192 -1.97 1.40 -29.21
C ASN A 192 -3.23 0.63 -28.83
N MET A 193 -3.50 0.49 -27.53
CA MET A 193 -4.59 -0.36 -27.00
C MET A 193 -5.76 0.46 -26.46
N ASN A 194 -5.60 1.77 -26.30
CA ASN A 194 -6.61 2.67 -25.70
C ASN A 194 -7.09 2.21 -24.31
N ALA A 195 -6.18 1.57 -23.57
CA ALA A 195 -6.48 0.85 -22.34
C ALA A 195 -5.31 0.95 -21.34
N TRP A 196 -5.65 1.04 -20.06
CA TRP A 196 -4.70 0.93 -18.94
C TRP A 196 -4.99 -0.25 -18.01
N ASP A 197 -6.03 -1.02 -18.30
CA ASP A 197 -6.41 -2.17 -17.49
C ASP A 197 -5.59 -3.39 -17.90
N PHE A 198 -5.02 -4.12 -16.93
CA PHE A 198 -4.20 -5.29 -17.24
C PHE A 198 -4.95 -6.36 -18.02
N GLN A 199 -6.25 -6.49 -17.80
CA GLN A 199 -7.09 -7.43 -18.54
C GLN A 199 -7.04 -7.17 -20.04
N GLN A 200 -7.11 -5.91 -20.48
CA GLN A 200 -7.09 -5.57 -21.91
C GLN A 200 -5.68 -5.62 -22.51
N ILE A 201 -4.65 -5.39 -21.70
CA ILE A 201 -3.25 -5.40 -22.14
C ILE A 201 -2.73 -6.82 -22.39
N PHE A 202 -3.18 -7.80 -21.60
CA PHE A 202 -2.69 -9.18 -21.65
C PHE A 202 -3.62 -10.16 -22.39
N ILE A 203 -4.67 -9.66 -23.05
CA ILE A 203 -5.48 -10.40 -24.03
C ILE A 203 -4.76 -10.38 -25.38
#